data_AF-A0A2V6HV03-F1
#
_entry.id   AF-A0A2V6HV03-F1
#
_cell.length_a   1.000
_cell.length_b   1.000
_cell.length_c   1.000
_cell.angle_alpha   90.00
_cell.angle_beta   90.00
_cell.angle_gamma   90.00
#
_symmetry.space_group_name_H-M   'P 1'
#
loop_
_entity.id
_entity.type
_entity.pdbx_description
1 polymer ?
#
loop_
_entity_poly.entity_id
_entity_poly.type
_entity_poly.pdbx_seq_one_letter_code
_entity_poly.pdbx_strand_id
1 'polypeptide(L)'
;MADPEVAVRSEDDAEDVRLMRLVSGGDATALEQLIERHQALVAGTVARMLGSNSDVEDIAQQVFIRVWKSAGRYVARAKFTTWLLKITRNLV
;
A
#
# COMPACT_ATOMS: atom_id res chain seq x y z
N MET A 1 4.64 -8.63 -34.07
CA MET A 1 5.14 -7.71 -33.04
C MET A 1 4.01 -7.48 -32.05
N ALA A 2 3.85 -8.39 -31.11
CA ALA A 2 2.89 -8.28 -30.01
C ALA A 2 3.73 -8.15 -28.74
N ASP A 3 3.50 -7.07 -27.99
CA ASP A 3 4.26 -6.71 -26.80
C ASP A 3 3.98 -7.72 -25.66
N PRO A 4 4.98 -8.45 -25.14
CA PRO A 4 4.76 -9.58 -24.25
C PRO A 4 5.02 -9.21 -22.78
N GLU A 5 4.27 -8.29 -22.16
CA GLU A 5 4.33 -8.16 -20.67
C GLU A 5 3.18 -7.36 -20.04
N VAL A 6 1.93 -7.64 -20.40
CA VAL A 6 0.84 -7.31 -19.45
C VAL A 6 0.90 -8.37 -18.35
N ALA A 7 1.72 -8.14 -17.33
CA ALA A 7 1.80 -9.01 -16.16
C ALA A 7 0.37 -9.30 -15.67
N VAL A 8 -0.04 -10.56 -15.75
CA VAL A 8 -1.32 -11.03 -15.22
C VAL A 8 -1.32 -10.65 -13.74
N ARG A 9 -2.16 -9.68 -13.36
CA ARG A 9 -2.31 -9.28 -11.96
C ARG A 9 -2.81 -10.50 -11.20
N SER A 10 -2.17 -10.83 -10.07
CA SER A 10 -2.72 -11.82 -9.15
C SER A 10 -4.09 -11.33 -8.65
N GLU A 11 -4.98 -12.26 -8.29
CA GLU A 11 -6.31 -11.92 -7.77
C GLU A 11 -6.20 -10.96 -6.57
N ASP A 12 -5.21 -11.17 -5.71
CA ASP A 12 -4.91 -10.27 -4.59
C ASP A 12 -4.54 -8.85 -5.02
N ASP A 13 -3.77 -8.69 -6.09
CA ASP A 13 -3.37 -7.35 -6.59
C ASP A 13 -4.56 -6.65 -7.24
N ALA A 14 -5.41 -7.41 -7.94
CA ALA A 14 -6.65 -6.88 -8.50
C ALA A 14 -7.61 -6.40 -7.40
N GLU A 15 -7.72 -7.14 -6.29
CA GLU A 15 -8.54 -6.73 -5.14
C GLU A 15 -7.95 -5.49 -4.45
N ASP A 16 -6.64 -5.43 -4.24
CA ASP A 16 -5.99 -4.25 -3.66
C ASP A 16 -6.23 -3.00 -4.52
N VAL A 17 -6.13 -3.13 -5.86
CA VAL A 17 -6.42 -2.05 -6.79
C VAL A 17 -7.89 -1.64 -6.73
N ARG A 18 -8.82 -2.59 -6.59
CA ARG A 18 -10.25 -2.33 -6.45
C ARG A 18 -10.53 -1.54 -5.16
N LEU A 19 -10.02 -2.00 -4.02
CA LEU A 19 -10.17 -1.31 -2.74
C LEU A 19 -9.58 0.10 -2.82
N MET A 20 -8.40 0.26 -3.42
CA MET A 20 -7.76 1.57 -3.55
C MET A 20 -8.58 2.58 -4.38
N ARG A 21 -9.35 2.11 -5.37
CA ARG A 21 -10.30 2.96 -6.11
C ARG A 21 -11.45 3.42 -5.23
N LEU A 22 -11.98 2.57 -4.35
CA LEU A 22 -13.01 2.97 -3.39
C LEU A 22 -12.45 3.99 -2.39
N VAL A 23 -11.23 3.76 -1.88
CA VAL A 23 -10.52 4.71 -1.01
C VAL A 23 -10.35 6.08 -1.70
N SER A 24 -10.05 6.12 -3.00
CA SER A 24 -9.97 7.40 -3.73
C SER A 24 -11.30 8.16 -3.79
N GLY A 25 -12.43 7.45 -3.62
CA GLY A 25 -13.77 8.01 -3.48
C GLY A 25 -14.17 8.36 -2.04
N GLY A 26 -13.28 8.18 -1.06
CA GLY A 26 -13.54 8.45 0.36
C GLY A 26 -14.15 7.28 1.14
N ASP A 27 -14.05 6.04 0.63
CA ASP A 27 -14.52 4.86 1.34
C ASP A 27 -13.54 4.45 2.45
N ALA A 28 -13.90 4.71 3.70
CA ALA A 28 -13.09 4.35 4.86
C ALA A 28 -13.06 2.84 5.13
N THR A 29 -14.14 2.12 4.84
CA THR A 29 -14.21 0.66 5.00
C THR A 29 -13.29 -0.05 4.00
N ALA A 30 -13.12 0.51 2.81
CA ALA A 30 -12.12 0.03 1.86
C ALA A 30 -10.69 0.27 2.35
N LEU A 31 -10.44 1.37 3.07
CA LEU A 31 -9.14 1.64 3.70
C LEU A 31 -8.85 0.63 4.81
N GLU A 32 -9.83 0.35 5.67
CA GLU A 32 -9.71 -0.66 6.73
C GLU A 32 -9.30 -2.03 6.17
N GLN A 33 -9.94 -2.46 5.08
CA GLN A 33 -9.56 -3.71 4.40
C GLN A 33 -8.13 -3.68 3.85
N LEU A 34 -7.67 -2.55 3.29
CA LEU A 34 -6.28 -2.41 2.88
C LEU A 34 -5.31 -2.45 4.07
N ILE A 35 -5.69 -1.86 5.20
CA ILE A 35 -4.89 -1.90 6.44
C ILE A 35 -4.76 -3.35 6.90
N GLU A 36 -5.87 -4.07 7.04
CA GLU A 36 -5.88 -5.47 7.48
C GLU A 36 -4.99 -6.36 6.61
N ARG A 37 -5.08 -6.19 5.28
CA ARG A 37 -4.30 -6.97 4.31
C ARG A 37 -2.80 -6.68 4.35
N HIS A 38 -2.39 -5.44 4.66
CA HIS A 38 -1.01 -4.99 4.44
C HIS A 38 -0.26 -4.52 5.69
N GLN A 39 -0.90 -4.42 6.84
CA GLN A 39 -0.28 -3.94 8.09
C GLN A 39 0.98 -4.72 8.47
N ALA A 40 0.96 -6.05 8.34
CA ALA A 40 2.11 -6.89 8.67
C ALA A 40 3.30 -6.66 7.73
N LEU A 41 3.03 -6.45 6.43
CA LEU A 41 4.05 -6.13 5.44
C LEU A 41 4.70 -4.77 5.72
N VAL A 42 3.88 -3.76 6.03
CA VAL A 42 4.35 -2.40 6.36
C VAL A 42 5.17 -2.43 7.64
N ALA A 43 4.63 -2.99 8.73
CA ALA A 43 5.31 -3.07 10.02
C ALA A 43 6.64 -3.83 9.92
N GLY A 44 6.65 -4.99 9.24
CA GLY A 44 7.88 -5.76 9.03
C GLY A 44 8.93 -5.00 8.18
N THR A 45 8.50 -4.19 7.22
CA THR A 45 9.39 -3.35 6.43
C THR A 45 9.98 -2.21 7.27
N VAL A 46 9.14 -1.50 8.04
CA VAL A 46 9.56 -0.42 8.93
C VAL A 46 10.53 -0.94 10.00
N ALA A 47 10.20 -2.06 10.65
CA ALA A 47 11.07 -2.70 11.64
C ALA A 47 12.45 -3.04 11.09
N ARG A 48 12.52 -3.52 9.85
CA ARG A 48 13.80 -3.82 9.17
C ARG A 48 14.62 -2.56 8.88
N MET A 49 13.96 -1.44 8.60
CA MET A 49 14.65 -0.18 8.27
C MET A 49 15.15 0.56 9.51
N LEU A 50 14.42 0.51 10.63
CA LEU A 50 14.73 1.31 11.82
C LEU A 50 15.43 0.53 12.95
N GLY A 51 15.30 -0.79 13.00
CA GLY A 51 15.89 -1.62 14.05
C GLY A 51 15.08 -1.67 15.36
N SER A 52 15.74 -2.04 16.46
CA SER A 52 15.10 -2.56 17.68
C SER A 52 14.49 -1.54 18.64
N ASN A 53 14.72 -0.23 18.46
CA ASN A 53 14.33 0.83 19.42
C ASN A 53 13.33 1.86 18.86
N SER A 54 12.67 1.51 17.76
CA SER A 54 11.85 2.43 16.96
C SER A 54 10.37 2.14 17.11
N ASP A 55 9.56 3.20 17.09
CA ASP A 55 8.10 3.11 17.16
C ASP A 55 7.53 2.65 15.80
N VAL A 56 7.69 1.36 15.52
CA VAL A 56 7.26 0.72 14.27
C VAL A 56 5.77 0.90 14.04
N GLU A 57 4.97 0.85 15.12
CA GLU A 57 3.52 0.91 15.05
C GLU A 57 3.05 2.32 14.69
N ASP A 58 3.59 3.37 15.32
CA ASP A 58 3.27 4.76 14.96
C ASP A 58 3.59 5.05 13.49
N ILE A 59 4.77 4.63 13.04
CA ILE A 59 5.20 4.86 11.65
C ILE A 59 4.33 4.07 10.68
N ALA A 60 3.97 2.82 10.99
CA ALA A 60 3.06 2.03 10.17
C ALA A 60 1.68 2.69 10.05
N GLN A 61 1.14 3.27 11.14
CA GLN A 61 -0.11 4.03 11.07
C GLN A 61 0.03 5.26 10.16
N GLN A 62 1.14 6.00 10.28
CA GLN A 62 1.41 7.16 9.43
C GLN A 62 1.54 6.80 7.95
N VAL A 63 2.02 5.60 7.60
CA VAL A 63 1.98 5.09 6.21
C VAL A 63 0.55 5.06 5.67
N PHE A 64 -0.40 4.50 6.43
CA PHE A 64 -1.79 4.38 5.98
C PHE A 64 -2.52 5.73 5.92
N ILE A 65 -2.19 6.67 6.81
CA ILE A 65 -2.62 8.08 6.69
C ILE A 65 -2.13 8.68 5.37
N ARG A 66 -0.89 8.37 4.96
CA ARG A 66 -0.33 8.84 3.68
C ARG A 66 -0.95 8.13 2.48
N VAL A 67 -1.33 6.87 2.61
CA VAL A 67 -2.12 6.14 1.60
C VAL A 67 -3.45 6.85 1.36
N TRP A 68 -4.21 7.13 2.42
CA TRP A 68 -5.47 7.89 2.33
C TRP A 68 -5.29 9.25 1.64
N LYS A 69 -4.32 10.05 2.10
CA LYS A 69 -4.02 11.37 1.52
C LYS A 69 -3.52 11.32 0.07
N SER A 70 -3.01 10.18 -0.37
CA SER A 70 -2.49 9.99 -1.73
C SER A 70 -3.48 9.29 -2.65
N ALA A 71 -4.63 8.85 -2.14
CA ALA A 71 -5.55 7.99 -2.87
C ALA A 71 -6.12 8.62 -4.13
N GLY A 72 -6.45 9.91 -4.10
CA GLY A 72 -6.93 10.64 -5.27
C GLY A 72 -5.92 10.76 -6.42
N ARG A 73 -4.63 10.46 -6.18
CA ARG A 73 -3.57 10.46 -7.21
C ARG A 73 -3.06 9.05 -7.55
N TYR A 74 -3.67 8.02 -6.98
CA TYR A 74 -3.22 6.65 -7.21
C TYR A 74 -3.50 6.21 -8.65
N VAL A 75 -2.49 5.59 -9.28
CA VAL A 75 -2.61 4.99 -10.62
C VAL A 75 -1.96 3.61 -10.58
N ALA A 76 -2.73 2.57 -10.93
CA ALA A 76 -2.30 1.17 -10.90
C ALA A 76 -1.35 0.81 -12.06
N ARG A 77 -0.12 1.36 -12.05
CA ARG A 77 0.93 1.11 -13.07
C ARG A 77 1.84 -0.07 -12.75
N ALA A 78 1.85 -0.51 -11.50
CA ALA A 78 2.62 -1.65 -10.99
C ALA A 78 1.78 -2.34 -9.90
N LYS A 79 2.31 -3.41 -9.30
CA LYS A 79 1.66 -4.05 -8.14
C LYS A 79 1.37 -3.02 -7.05
N PHE A 80 0.20 -3.13 -6.41
CA PHE A 80 -0.19 -2.25 -5.31
C PHE A 80 0.87 -2.23 -4.21
N THR A 81 1.39 -3.41 -3.84
CA THR A 81 2.45 -3.55 -2.83
C THR A 81 3.74 -2.81 -3.20
N THR A 82 4.10 -2.74 -4.49
CA THR A 82 5.25 -1.92 -4.93
C THR A 82 5.03 -0.44 -4.66
N TRP A 83 3.82 0.07 -4.91
CA TRP A 83 3.47 1.45 -4.61
C TRP A 83 3.38 1.71 -3.10
N LEU A 84 2.79 0.79 -2.34
CA LEU A 84 2.69 0.88 -0.88
C LEU A 84 4.08 0.95 -0.23
N LEU A 85 4.98 0.04 -0.59
CA LEU A 85 6.35 0.02 -0.06
C LEU A 85 7.15 1.28 -0.44
N LYS A 86 6.82 1.92 -1.57
CA LYS A 86 7.40 3.23 -1.92
C LYS A 86 6.94 4.32 -0.93
N ILE A 87 5.68 4.31 -0.51
CA ILE A 87 5.20 5.23 0.54
C ILE A 87 5.91 4.93 1.86
N THR A 88 5.98 3.65 2.26
CA THR A 88 6.64 3.22 3.50
C THR A 88 8.08 3.71 3.56
N ARG A 89 8.87 3.49 2.50
CA ARG A 89 10.27 3.91 2.44
C ARG A 89 10.50 5.42 2.38
N ASN A 90 9.49 6.19 1.97
CA ASN A 90 9.60 7.65 1.94
C ASN A 90 9.28 8.29 3.29
N LEU A 91 8.76 7.52 4.25
CA LEU A 91 8.37 8.00 5.57
C LEU A 91 9.43 7.69 6.64
N VAL A 92 10.21 6.62 6.43
CA VAL A 92 11.35 6.20 7.25
C VAL A 92 12.62 6.89 6.77
#